data_AF-A0A0N5CQU0-F1
#
_entry.id   AF-A0A0N5CQU0-F1
#
_cell.length_a   1.000
_cell.length_b   1.000
_cell.length_c   1.000
_cell.angle_alpha   90.00
_cell.angle_beta   90.00
_cell.angle_gamma   90.00
#
_symmetry.space_group_name_H-M   'P 1'
#
loop_
_entity.id
_entity.type
_entity.pdbx_description
1 polymer ?
#
loop_
_entity_poly.entity_id
_entity_poly.type
_entity_poly.pdbx_seq_one_letter_code
_entity_poly.pdbx_strand_id
1 'polypeptide(L)'
;MHNLTEPVVAADRLQEFGAAYANRNDCTYGGAETHIPHSYWDKLSAAITSTATEFFNEQLFKAMSSKKTTTAASFSKNDNDDNSIRELSVNVSAWSILGQFISNQIRFGYEMEKMLKAELKEFSLNHRNVK
;
A
#
# COMPACT_ATOMS: atom_id res chain seq x y z
N MET A 1 -14.15 -5.53 -6.60
CA MET A 1 -12.68 -5.46 -6.76
C MET A 1 -12.27 -6.26 -8.01
N HIS A 2 -12.52 -5.75 -9.22
CA HIS A 2 -12.35 -6.54 -10.46
C HIS A 2 -10.92 -6.58 -11.01
N ASN A 3 -10.00 -5.73 -10.54
CA ASN A 3 -8.62 -5.68 -11.06
C ASN A 3 -7.61 -6.53 -10.26
N LEU A 4 -8.05 -7.23 -9.20
CA LEU A 4 -7.17 -8.18 -8.47
C LEU A 4 -7.02 -9.53 -9.19
N THR A 5 -7.87 -9.81 -10.17
CA THR A 5 -7.79 -11.03 -11.00
C THR A 5 -6.66 -10.98 -12.00
N GLU A 6 -6.13 -9.79 -12.30
CA GLU A 6 -5.01 -9.57 -13.21
C GLU A 6 -3.90 -8.78 -12.49
N PRO A 7 -3.05 -9.47 -11.70
CA PRO A 7 -2.05 -8.81 -10.86
C PRO A 7 -1.03 -7.99 -11.66
N VAL A 8 -0.77 -8.36 -12.91
CA VAL A 8 0.10 -7.62 -13.83
C VAL A 8 -0.50 -6.26 -14.17
N VAL A 9 -1.78 -6.21 -14.57
CA VAL A 9 -2.47 -4.96 -14.91
C VAL A 9 -2.58 -4.03 -13.69
N ALA A 10 -2.79 -4.60 -12.51
CA ALA A 10 -2.77 -3.83 -11.26
C ALA A 10 -1.38 -3.25 -10.97
N ALA A 11 -0.31 -4.03 -11.17
CA ALA A 11 1.06 -3.56 -11.02
C ALA A 11 1.37 -2.42 -11.98
N ASP A 12 1.09 -2.57 -13.27
CA ASP A 12 1.36 -1.56 -14.29
C ASP A 12 0.68 -0.22 -13.95
N ARG A 13 -0.59 -0.25 -13.54
CA ARG A 13 -1.32 0.97 -13.13
C ARG A 13 -0.73 1.64 -11.91
N LEU A 14 -0.26 0.86 -10.93
CA LEU A 14 0.37 1.40 -9.73
C LEU A 14 1.75 2.00 -10.04
N GLN A 15 2.49 1.38 -10.96
CA GLN A 15 3.77 1.90 -11.42
C GLN A 15 3.58 3.19 -12.24
N GLU A 16 2.60 3.23 -13.15
CA GLU A 16 2.22 4.44 -13.89
C GLU A 16 1.80 5.57 -12.93
N PHE A 17 1.02 5.24 -11.92
CA PHE A 17 0.66 6.17 -10.85
C PHE A 17 1.90 6.72 -10.12
N GLY A 18 2.86 5.85 -9.76
CA GLY A 18 4.12 6.26 -9.15
C GLY A 18 4.97 7.16 -10.04
N ALA A 19 5.11 6.82 -11.32
CA ALA A 19 5.84 7.58 -12.31
C ALA A 19 5.28 9.00 -12.48
N ALA A 20 3.95 9.17 -12.40
CA ALA A 20 3.30 10.48 -12.50
C ALA A 20 3.78 11.47 -11.41
N TYR A 21 4.18 10.99 -10.21
CA TYR A 21 4.72 11.86 -9.16
C TYR A 21 6.19 12.25 -9.38
N ALA A 22 6.93 11.50 -10.20
CA ALA A 22 8.28 11.87 -10.62
C ALA A 22 8.29 13.00 -11.67
N ASN A 23 7.12 13.38 -12.21
CA ASN A 23 6.96 14.44 -13.23
C ASN A 23 6.82 15.86 -12.66
N ARG A 24 6.73 16.04 -11.34
CA ARG A 24 6.41 17.36 -10.74
C ARG A 24 7.56 18.36 -10.66
N ASN A 25 8.76 18.05 -11.18
CA ASN A 25 9.96 18.87 -10.99
C ASN A 25 10.23 19.90 -12.10
N ASP A 26 9.36 20.04 -13.10
CA ASP A 26 9.59 21.00 -14.20
C ASP A 26 9.11 22.44 -13.89
N CYS A 27 8.42 22.69 -12.77
CA CYS A 27 8.04 24.04 -12.34
C CYS A 27 8.99 24.61 -11.26
N THR A 28 10.07 25.22 -11.73
CA THR A 28 11.00 25.99 -10.90
C THR A 28 10.40 27.36 -10.53
N TYR A 29 9.99 27.52 -9.27
CA TYR A 29 10.02 28.82 -8.59
C TYR A 29 10.24 28.58 -7.08
N GLY A 30 11.51 28.52 -6.67
CA GLY A 30 11.90 28.49 -5.25
C GLY A 30 12.38 27.14 -4.69
N GLY A 31 13.55 26.68 -5.15
CA GLY A 31 14.61 26.06 -4.33
C GLY A 31 14.38 24.78 -3.52
N ALA A 32 13.17 24.23 -3.42
CA ALA A 32 12.93 22.97 -2.72
C ALA A 32 12.56 21.89 -3.74
N GLU A 33 13.51 20.99 -4.04
CA GLU A 33 13.18 19.72 -4.69
C GLU A 33 12.13 19.02 -3.81
N THR A 34 10.89 18.92 -4.29
CA THR A 34 9.81 18.20 -3.60
C THR A 34 10.00 16.71 -3.78
N HIS A 35 11.11 16.17 -3.26
CA HIS A 35 11.41 14.76 -3.29
C HIS A 35 10.55 14.03 -2.27
N ILE A 36 9.86 12.96 -2.69
CA ILE A 36 9.13 12.10 -1.76
C ILE A 36 10.16 11.38 -0.87
N PRO A 37 10.14 11.57 0.46
CA PRO A 37 11.09 10.90 1.36
C PRO A 37 11.01 9.39 1.19
N HIS A 38 12.14 8.67 1.25
CA HIS A 38 12.13 7.21 1.08
C HIS A 38 11.24 6.48 2.11
N SER A 39 11.11 7.04 3.32
CA SER A 39 10.23 6.51 4.38
C SER A 39 8.74 6.69 4.11
N TYR A 40 8.35 7.46 3.09
CA TYR A 40 6.94 7.66 2.73
C TYR A 40 6.26 6.34 2.36
N TRP A 41 6.95 5.49 1.60
CA TRP A 41 6.41 4.21 1.13
C TRP A 41 6.21 3.22 2.27
N ASP A 42 7.14 3.19 3.22
CA ASP A 42 7.02 2.36 4.42
C ASP A 42 5.86 2.85 5.30
N LYS A 43 5.72 4.18 5.44
CA LYS A 43 4.59 4.79 6.15
C LYS A 43 3.25 4.53 5.48
N LEU A 44 3.19 4.49 4.15
CA LEU A 44 1.98 4.16 3.40
C LEU A 44 1.56 2.71 3.65
N SER A 45 2.49 1.77 3.56
CA SER A 45 2.24 0.35 3.87
C SER A 45 1.75 0.17 5.31
N ALA A 46 2.43 0.84 6.26
CA ALA A 46 2.06 0.82 7.67
C ALA A 46 0.67 1.43 7.93
N ALA A 47 0.34 2.54 7.28
CA ALA A 47 -0.97 3.18 7.42
C ALA A 47 -2.10 2.27 6.92
N ILE A 48 -1.95 1.68 5.73
CA ILE A 48 -2.92 0.71 5.19
C ILE A 48 -3.10 -0.47 6.15
N THR A 49 -2.00 -1.01 6.66
CA THR A 49 -2.02 -2.14 7.59
C THR A 49 -2.67 -1.77 8.93
N SER A 50 -2.37 -0.59 9.49
CA SER A 50 -2.96 -0.12 10.75
C SER A 50 -4.45 0.07 10.59
N THR A 51 -4.90 0.77 9.54
CA THR A 51 -6.32 0.99 9.27
C THR A 51 -7.08 -0.33 9.09
N ALA A 52 -6.51 -1.29 8.36
CA ALA A 52 -7.12 -2.60 8.23
C ALA A 52 -7.22 -3.31 9.59
N THR A 53 -6.15 -3.28 10.38
CA THR A 53 -6.10 -3.90 11.71
C THR A 53 -7.14 -3.29 12.65
N GLU A 54 -7.25 -1.97 12.69
CA GLU A 54 -8.25 -1.24 13.48
C GLU A 54 -9.67 -1.64 13.06
N PHE A 55 -9.97 -1.66 11.76
CA PHE A 55 -11.28 -2.06 11.23
C PHE A 55 -11.66 -3.48 11.63
N PHE A 56 -10.74 -4.45 11.53
CA PHE A 56 -11.03 -5.83 11.90
C PHE A 56 -11.16 -6.02 13.42
N ASN A 57 -10.38 -5.28 14.21
CA ASN A 57 -10.52 -5.29 15.66
C ASN A 57 -11.89 -4.76 16.10
N GLU A 58 -12.40 -3.69 15.49
CA GLU A 58 -13.75 -3.19 15.76
C GLU A 58 -14.83 -4.24 15.44
N GLN A 59 -14.67 -4.97 14.34
CA GLN A 59 -15.58 -6.05 13.95
C GLN A 59 -15.58 -7.20 14.97
N LEU A 60 -14.41 -7.57 15.51
CA LEU A 60 -14.30 -8.53 16.61
C LEU A 60 -15.02 -8.05 17.87
N PHE A 61 -14.78 -6.81 18.30
CA PHE A 61 -15.42 -6.27 19.50
C PHE A 61 -16.94 -6.23 19.37
N LYS A 62 -17.46 -5.92 18.18
CA LYS A 62 -18.89 -5.93 17.89
C LYS A 62 -19.50 -7.34 17.87
N ALA A 63 -18.79 -8.32 17.31
CA ALA A 63 -19.22 -9.72 17.33
C ALA A 63 -19.26 -10.29 18.76
N MET A 64 -18.29 -9.93 19.61
CA MET A 64 -18.24 -10.36 21.01
C MET A 64 -19.26 -9.64 21.90
N SER A 65 -19.54 -8.35 21.68
CA SER A 65 -20.51 -7.60 22.48
C SER A 65 -21.96 -8.02 22.19
N SER A 66 -22.27 -8.39 20.94
CA SER A 66 -23.60 -8.91 20.56
C SER A 66 -23.95 -10.25 21.20
N LYS A 67 -22.96 -11.03 21.68
CA LYS A 67 -23.19 -12.31 22.36
C LYS A 67 -23.44 -12.18 23.86
N LYS A 68 -22.99 -11.09 24.51
CA LYS A 68 -23.11 -10.92 25.97
C LYS A 68 -24.52 -10.57 26.47
N THR A 69 -25.46 -10.24 25.58
CA THR A 69 -26.85 -9.90 25.95
C THR A 69 -27.79 -11.12 26.01
N THR A 70 -27.34 -12.33 25.66
CA THR A 70 -28.14 -13.55 25.84
C THR A 70 -27.72 -14.24 27.13
N THR A 71 -28.44 -13.92 28.20
CA THR A 71 -28.58 -14.56 29.52
C THR A 71 -27.71 -15.79 29.86
N ALA A 72 -27.11 -15.71 31.04
CA ALA A 72 -26.52 -16.77 31.83
C ALA A 72 -27.07 -18.19 31.57
N ALA A 73 -26.31 -19.01 30.85
CA ALA A 73 -26.12 -20.45 31.04
C ALA A 73 -25.28 -20.99 29.88
N SER A 74 -24.42 -21.97 30.18
CA SER A 74 -23.69 -22.85 29.25
C SER A 74 -22.28 -22.39 28.85
N PHE A 75 -21.30 -22.96 29.55
CA PHE A 75 -19.95 -23.21 29.01
C PHE A 75 -20.06 -24.20 27.84
N SER A 76 -20.29 -23.69 26.63
CA SER A 76 -19.97 -24.42 25.40
C SER A 76 -18.82 -23.67 24.73
N LYS A 77 -17.64 -24.28 24.73
CA LYS A 77 -16.47 -23.80 24.01
C LYS A 77 -16.78 -24.03 22.53
N ASN A 78 -17.31 -23.00 21.86
CA ASN A 78 -17.81 -23.11 20.49
C ASN A 78 -16.63 -23.09 19.50
N ASP A 79 -16.41 -24.19 18.79
CA ASP A 79 -15.45 -24.29 17.68
C ASP A 79 -15.66 -23.22 16.59
N ASN A 80 -16.88 -22.67 16.51
CA ASN A 80 -17.22 -21.54 15.62
C ASN A 80 -16.48 -20.24 15.95
N ASP A 81 -16.10 -20.02 17.21
CA ASP A 81 -15.38 -18.79 17.59
C ASP A 81 -13.90 -18.85 17.18
N ASP A 82 -13.28 -20.04 17.23
CA ASP A 82 -11.88 -20.22 16.77
C ASP A 82 -11.77 -20.05 15.24
N ASN A 83 -12.78 -20.51 14.48
CA ASN A 83 -12.80 -20.36 13.04
C ASN A 83 -12.98 -18.89 12.59
N SER A 84 -13.83 -18.12 13.28
CA SER A 84 -14.05 -16.69 12.99
C SER A 84 -12.81 -15.83 13.31
N ILE A 85 -12.12 -16.13 14.41
CA ILE A 85 -10.87 -15.44 14.78
C ILE A 85 -9.75 -15.76 13.79
N ARG A 86 -9.66 -17.02 13.33
CA ARG A 86 -8.71 -17.42 12.29
C ARG A 86 -8.97 -16.71 10.97
N GLU A 87 -10.22 -16.65 10.52
CA GLU A 87 -10.61 -15.97 9.29
C GLU A 87 -10.26 -14.48 9.34
N LEU A 88 -10.51 -13.83 10.48
CA LEU A 88 -10.15 -12.43 10.67
C LEU A 88 -8.63 -12.20 10.70
N SER A 89 -7.86 -13.09 11.33
CA SER A 89 -6.40 -13.06 11.32
C SER A 89 -5.84 -13.20 9.90
N VAL A 90 -6.41 -14.13 9.12
CA VAL A 90 -6.07 -14.31 7.70
C VAL A 90 -6.39 -13.04 6.91
N ASN A 91 -7.53 -12.41 7.17
CA ASN A 91 -7.89 -11.14 6.54
C ASN A 91 -6.89 -10.02 6.86
N VAL A 92 -6.49 -9.82 8.12
CA VAL A 92 -5.49 -8.81 8.49
C VAL A 92 -4.16 -9.05 7.77
N SER A 93 -3.71 -10.31 7.69
CA SER A 93 -2.46 -10.64 6.98
C SER A 93 -2.54 -10.38 5.47
N ALA A 94 -3.69 -10.65 4.84
CA ALA A 94 -3.93 -10.36 3.44
C ALA A 94 -3.88 -8.84 3.14
N TRP A 95 -4.44 -8.02 4.03
CA TRP A 95 -4.37 -6.56 3.91
C TRP A 95 -2.95 -6.02 4.11
N SER A 96 -2.18 -6.62 5.01
CA SER A 96 -0.76 -6.27 5.18
C SER A 96 0.04 -6.56 3.89
N ILE A 97 -0.15 -7.75 3.30
CA ILE A 97 0.48 -8.12 2.03
C ILE A 97 0.06 -7.17 0.91
N LEU A 98 -1.24 -6.82 0.85
CA LEU A 98 -1.76 -5.88 -0.14
C LEU A 98 -1.17 -4.47 0.03
N GLY A 99 -1.10 -3.96 1.25
CA GLY A 99 -0.51 -2.65 1.55
C GLY A 99 0.96 -2.58 1.15
N GLN A 100 1.71 -3.66 1.39
CA GLN A 100 3.09 -3.77 0.96
C GLN A 100 3.21 -3.84 -0.56
N PHE A 101 2.38 -4.64 -1.23
CA PHE A 101 2.35 -4.73 -2.68
C PHE A 101 2.10 -3.36 -3.31
N ILE A 102 1.04 -2.66 -2.88
CA ILE A 102 0.69 -1.32 -3.39
C ILE A 102 1.87 -0.36 -3.22
N SER A 103 2.42 -0.29 -2.00
CA SER A 103 3.51 0.63 -1.70
C SER A 103 4.76 0.35 -2.54
N ASN A 104 5.09 -0.92 -2.75
CA ASN A 104 6.23 -1.33 -3.56
C ASN A 104 6.05 -1.00 -5.05
N GLN A 105 4.87 -1.25 -5.63
CA GLN A 105 4.63 -0.97 -7.05
C GLN A 105 4.67 0.53 -7.34
N ILE A 106 4.08 1.36 -6.47
CA ILE A 106 4.13 2.82 -6.63
C ILE A 106 5.58 3.32 -6.49
N ARG A 107 6.31 2.84 -5.47
CA ARG A 107 7.73 3.18 -5.29
C ARG A 107 8.56 2.82 -6.51
N PHE A 108 8.36 1.61 -7.06
CA PHE A 108 9.07 1.15 -8.24
C PHE A 108 8.86 2.11 -9.41
N GLY A 109 7.61 2.42 -9.76
CA GLY A 109 7.31 3.35 -10.84
C GLY A 109 7.93 4.74 -10.64
N TYR A 110 7.87 5.27 -9.42
CA TYR A 110 8.47 6.56 -9.08
C TYR A 110 10.00 6.57 -9.25
N GLU A 111 10.71 5.58 -8.71
CA GLU A 111 12.18 5.53 -8.80
C GLU A 111 12.67 5.21 -10.21
N MET A 112 11.97 4.34 -10.94
CA MET A 112 12.30 4.04 -12.34
C MET A 112 12.17 5.25 -13.24
N GLU A 113 11.09 6.02 -13.13
CA GLU A 113 10.91 7.25 -13.92
C GLU A 113 12.01 8.27 -13.59
N LYS A 114 12.39 8.41 -12.32
CA LYS A 114 13.52 9.26 -11.92
C LYS A 114 14.84 8.81 -12.54
N MET A 115 15.12 7.51 -12.50
CA MET A 115 16.33 6.93 -13.08
C MET A 115 16.38 7.16 -14.59
N LEU A 116 15.31 6.84 -15.31
CA LEU A 116 15.20 7.05 -16.76
C LEU A 116 15.45 8.51 -17.15
N LYS A 117 14.94 9.46 -16.36
CA LYS A 117 15.21 10.89 -16.58
C LYS A 117 16.66 11.28 -16.35
N ALA A 118 17.29 10.75 -15.31
CA ALA A 118 18.70 11.01 -15.03
C ALA A 118 19.57 10.51 -16.20
N GLU A 119 19.31 9.30 -16.69
CA GLU A 119 19.99 8.70 -17.84
C GLU A 119 19.76 9.51 -19.13
N LEU A 120 18.51 9.92 -19.39
CA LEU A 120 18.18 10.72 -20.58
C LEU A 120 18.87 12.09 -20.56
N LYS A 121 18.96 12.71 -19.38
CA LYS A 121 19.66 13.98 -19.18
C LYS A 121 21.16 13.81 -19.43
N GLU A 122 21.78 12.79 -18.86
CA GLU A 122 23.19 12.46 -19.07
C GLU A 122 23.51 12.23 -20.55
N PHE A 123 22.70 11.42 -21.23
CA PHE A 123 22.83 11.17 -22.67
C PHE A 123 22.77 12.46 -23.49
N SER A 124 21.82 13.36 -23.16
CA SER A 124 21.66 14.64 -23.86
C SER A 124 22.85 15.60 -23.69
N LEU A 125 23.56 15.51 -22.57
CA LEU A 125 24.76 16.30 -22.29
C LEU A 125 25.99 15.71 -23.00
N ASN A 126 26.13 14.38 -22.97
CA ASN A 126 27.21 13.68 -23.67
C ASN A 126 27.16 13.91 -25.18
N HIS A 127 25.97 13.95 -25.79
CA HIS A 127 25.84 14.26 -27.21
C HIS A 127 26.21 15.72 -27.57
N ARG A 128 26.01 16.67 -26.66
CA ARG A 128 26.37 18.09 -26.89
C ARG A 128 27.87 18.37 -26.79
N ASN A 129 28.61 17.58 -26.02
CA ASN A 129 30.05 17.76 -25.83
C ASN A 129 30.91 17.14 -26.96
N VAL A 130 30.29 16.47 -27.92
CA VAL A 130 30.97 15.77 -29.04
C VAL A 130 30.84 16.54 -30.37
N LYS A 131 30.20 17.72 -30.37
CA LYS A 131 30.15 18.65 -31.51
C LYS A 131 31.01 19.88 -31.23
#